data_AF-A0A966IYX4-F1
#
_entry.id   AF-A0A966IYX4-F1
#
_cell.length_a   1.000
_cell.length_b   1.000
_cell.length_c   1.000
_cell.angle_alpha   90.00
_cell.angle_beta   90.00
_cell.angle_gamma   90.00
#
_symmetry.space_group_name_H-M   'P 1'
#
loop_
_entity.id
_entity.type
_entity.pdbx_description
1 polymer ?
#
loop_
_entity_poly.entity_id
_entity_poly.type
_entity_poly.pdbx_seq_one_letter_code
_entity_poly.pdbx_strand_id
1 'polypeptide(L)'
;VKHHRDGAESISSDKDLTKQLLSQCGVPVPEGQLVDSPEAAWVAAQEIGLPVVVKPYDGNRGRGVSLDLQTQSSVEAAWHAARLESKYVLVERYVRGEEHRLLVVGDRVVAATRGETVSITGDGVSTIEQLVNTQVNNDPRRGDIEIYPLAAVRFHGPDHLIHLLEIQRQGLEPTSVPTLGQRVIVQRNGNLNIDVTDDIHPDVAAIATLATRVVGLDIAGIDIVAQDITRPLLEQGGAVIEVNAGPGLLMHRKPAVGKPRPVGEAIMQHLFGSQEHARIPIVGVIGSQQTPQIAQLTAWLLHLSGRRTGLANQQGLFMAQRQVESRDARGFDFAERLLINRALDAAVIETSPRHILEDGLPYDRCAIAIVTDMPATDDVLRDEHDILNEEKMRNVVRTQVDVVLATGAAVLNADEPAVVSLAELCDGEVVYYARDFNQPLLKEHRQQGHRVVSCRDGQVILARGEQETALFHLDVTLFSRLLNEGLELPTLLASVAAAWALDITPQLIRAGLKNFGQTPSATSPNPTVSA
;
A
#
# COMPACT_ATOMS: atom_id res chain seq x y z
N VAL A 1 -1.20 -8.25 12.45
CA VAL A 1 -0.45 -7.88 11.22
C VAL A 1 0.91 -7.25 11.53
N LYS A 2 1.06 -6.29 12.46
CA LYS A 2 2.38 -5.73 12.84
C LYS A 2 3.39 -6.79 13.37
N HIS A 3 2.93 -7.75 14.16
CA HIS A 3 3.80 -8.81 14.72
C HIS A 3 4.41 -9.79 13.69
N HIS A 4 3.90 -9.84 12.44
CA HIS A 4 4.50 -10.71 11.41
C HIS A 4 5.61 -10.01 10.62
N ARG A 5 5.59 -8.68 10.48
CA ARG A 5 6.59 -7.92 9.70
C ARG A 5 7.94 -7.82 10.41
N ASP A 6 7.93 -7.55 11.71
CA ASP A 6 9.16 -7.48 12.51
C ASP A 6 9.90 -8.83 12.53
N GLY A 7 9.16 -9.94 12.41
CA GLY A 7 9.72 -11.28 12.28
C GLY A 7 10.37 -11.54 10.92
N ALA A 8 9.69 -11.22 9.81
CA ALA A 8 10.21 -11.47 8.46
C ALA A 8 11.46 -10.64 8.12
N GLU A 9 11.49 -9.37 8.53
CA GLU A 9 12.68 -8.53 8.38
C GLU A 9 13.84 -9.06 9.22
N SER A 10 13.59 -9.42 10.48
CA SER A 10 14.57 -10.06 11.36
C SER A 10 15.09 -11.39 10.79
N ILE A 11 14.21 -12.21 10.19
CA ILE A 11 14.62 -13.46 9.54
C ILE A 11 15.51 -13.16 8.34
N SER A 12 15.12 -12.22 7.46
CA SER A 12 15.92 -11.86 6.28
C SER A 12 17.31 -11.30 6.63
N SER A 13 17.44 -10.63 7.78
CA SER A 13 18.72 -10.12 8.28
C SER A 13 19.63 -11.23 8.85
N ASP A 14 19.06 -12.36 9.23
CA ASP A 14 19.79 -13.54 9.70
C ASP A 14 19.98 -14.53 8.53
N LYS A 15 21.18 -14.50 7.94
CA LYS A 15 21.50 -15.27 6.74
C LYS A 15 21.44 -16.77 6.97
N ASP A 16 21.85 -17.25 8.15
CA ASP A 16 21.82 -18.69 8.47
C ASP A 16 20.38 -19.16 8.66
N LEU A 17 19.57 -18.42 9.43
CA LEU A 17 18.16 -18.75 9.62
C LEU A 17 17.40 -18.74 8.29
N THR A 18 17.63 -17.73 7.45
CA THR A 18 17.03 -17.63 6.12
C THR A 18 17.41 -18.85 5.27
N LYS A 19 18.70 -19.18 5.17
CA LYS A 19 19.16 -20.33 4.38
C LYS A 19 18.60 -21.66 4.88
N GLN A 20 18.53 -21.85 6.20
CA GLN A 20 17.96 -23.05 6.79
C GLN A 20 16.48 -23.21 6.42
N LEU A 21 15.69 -22.13 6.53
CA LEU A 21 14.28 -22.14 6.14
C LEU A 21 14.10 -22.41 4.64
N LEU A 22 14.89 -21.74 3.80
CA LEU A 22 14.86 -21.93 2.34
C LEU A 22 15.16 -23.39 1.95
N SER A 23 16.24 -23.96 2.50
CA SER A 23 16.65 -25.34 2.24
C SER A 23 15.58 -26.35 2.67
N GLN A 24 14.97 -26.17 3.85
CA GLN A 24 13.89 -27.03 4.34
C GLN A 24 12.64 -26.98 3.47
N CYS A 25 12.42 -25.88 2.74
CA CYS A 25 11.33 -25.72 1.80
C CYS A 25 11.69 -26.11 0.35
N GLY A 26 12.87 -26.70 0.12
CA GLY A 26 13.30 -27.14 -1.21
C GLY A 26 13.82 -26.03 -2.12
N VAL A 27 14.09 -24.83 -1.58
CA VAL A 27 14.78 -23.77 -2.33
C VAL A 27 16.29 -24.06 -2.32
N PRO A 28 16.94 -24.15 -3.49
CA PRO A 28 18.38 -24.40 -3.54
C PRO A 28 19.15 -23.20 -2.99
N VAL A 29 19.99 -23.46 -1.98
CA VAL A 29 20.91 -22.49 -1.39
C VAL A 29 22.32 -23.07 -1.36
N PRO A 30 23.38 -22.25 -1.42
CA PRO A 30 24.75 -22.74 -1.25
C PRO A 30 24.93 -23.32 0.15
N GLU A 31 25.39 -24.58 0.19
CA GLU A 31 25.84 -25.23 1.42
C GLU A 31 27.03 -24.48 2.00
N GLY A 32 27.03 -24.24 3.32
CA GLY A 32 28.09 -23.50 3.97
C GLY A 32 28.19 -23.76 5.47
N GLN A 33 29.34 -23.39 6.04
CA GLN A 33 29.68 -23.57 7.44
C GLN A 33 30.42 -22.35 8.00
N LEU A 34 30.03 -21.92 9.20
CA LEU A 34 30.77 -20.91 9.96
C LEU A 34 32.08 -21.51 10.49
N VAL A 35 33.16 -20.75 10.35
CA VAL A 35 34.52 -21.18 10.71
C VAL A 35 35.24 -20.11 11.53
N ASP A 36 36.01 -20.53 12.51
CA ASP A 36 36.68 -19.66 13.49
C ASP A 36 38.20 -19.63 13.36
N SER A 37 38.79 -20.43 12.47
CA SER A 37 40.22 -20.41 12.12
C SER A 37 40.47 -20.69 10.63
N PRO A 38 41.66 -20.33 10.10
CA PRO A 38 42.07 -20.70 8.74
C PRO A 38 42.07 -22.21 8.49
N GLU A 39 42.50 -22.99 9.48
CA GLU A 39 42.53 -24.46 9.39
C GLU A 39 41.11 -25.03 9.34
N ALA A 40 40.20 -24.52 10.18
CA ALA A 40 38.78 -24.87 10.13
C ALA A 40 38.15 -24.50 8.79
N ALA A 41 38.54 -23.35 8.21
CA ALA A 41 38.10 -22.93 6.88
C ALA A 41 38.49 -23.92 5.79
N TRP A 42 39.72 -24.46 5.86
CA TRP A 42 40.17 -25.47 4.92
C TRP A 42 39.44 -26.80 5.10
N VAL A 43 39.24 -27.26 6.34
CA VAL A 43 38.47 -28.48 6.62
C VAL A 43 37.04 -28.36 6.07
N ALA A 44 36.35 -27.25 6.35
CA ALA A 44 35.02 -26.98 5.80
C ALA A 44 35.03 -26.97 4.27
N ALA A 45 36.06 -26.38 3.64
CA ALA A 45 36.18 -26.37 2.18
C ALA A 45 36.33 -27.77 1.58
N GLN A 46 37.04 -28.68 2.26
CA GLN A 46 37.18 -30.07 1.84
C GLN A 46 35.87 -30.86 2.00
N GLU A 47 35.11 -30.61 3.07
CA GLU A 47 33.81 -31.24 3.32
C GLU A 47 32.74 -30.79 2.30
N ILE A 48 32.66 -29.48 2.03
CA ILE A 48 31.71 -28.89 1.07
C ILE A 48 32.06 -29.29 -0.37
N GLY A 49 33.35 -29.43 -0.67
CA GLY A 49 33.90 -29.68 -2.00
C GLY A 49 34.29 -28.39 -2.74
N LEU A 50 35.47 -28.43 -3.38
CA LEU A 50 36.03 -27.29 -4.10
C LEU A 50 35.40 -27.13 -5.50
N PRO A 51 35.31 -25.89 -6.03
CA PRO A 51 35.73 -24.63 -5.40
C PRO A 51 34.76 -24.09 -4.35
N VAL A 52 35.27 -23.26 -3.43
CA VAL A 52 34.49 -22.59 -2.38
C VAL A 52 34.58 -21.07 -2.42
N VAL A 53 33.66 -20.43 -1.71
CA VAL A 53 33.62 -19.00 -1.39
C VAL A 53 33.95 -18.83 0.08
N VAL A 54 34.77 -17.84 0.41
CA VAL A 54 35.01 -17.41 1.79
C VAL A 54 34.54 -15.97 1.92
N LYS A 55 33.65 -15.70 2.88
CA LYS A 55 33.06 -14.37 3.06
C LYS A 55 32.80 -14.03 4.54
N PRO A 56 32.79 -12.74 4.91
CA PRO A 56 32.27 -12.31 6.21
C PRO A 56 30.77 -12.63 6.34
N TYR A 57 30.33 -13.02 7.52
CA TYR A 57 28.93 -13.40 7.80
C TYR A 57 27.96 -12.22 7.62
N ASP A 58 28.28 -11.08 8.24
CA ASP A 58 27.48 -9.84 8.29
C ASP A 58 28.04 -8.73 7.37
N GLY A 59 28.89 -9.10 6.41
CA GLY A 59 29.48 -8.16 5.46
C GLY A 59 28.47 -7.66 4.42
N ASN A 60 28.63 -6.39 4.02
CA ASN A 60 27.85 -5.74 2.98
C ASN A 60 28.73 -5.39 1.76
N ARG A 61 28.11 -5.28 0.58
CA ARG A 61 28.74 -4.80 -0.68
C ARG A 61 29.95 -5.60 -1.16
N GLY A 62 30.01 -6.90 -0.85
CA GLY A 62 31.09 -7.77 -1.35
C GLY A 62 32.46 -7.55 -0.71
N ARG A 63 32.57 -6.73 0.34
CA ARG A 63 33.82 -6.52 1.08
C ARG A 63 34.24 -7.80 1.80
N GLY A 64 35.52 -8.16 1.70
CA GLY A 64 36.05 -9.39 2.30
C GLY A 64 35.55 -10.69 1.64
N VAL A 65 34.84 -10.62 0.51
CA VAL A 65 34.36 -11.81 -0.22
C VAL A 65 35.43 -12.29 -1.20
N SER A 66 35.81 -13.56 -1.08
CA SER A 66 36.75 -14.23 -1.98
C SER A 66 36.06 -15.43 -2.63
N LEU A 67 36.03 -15.44 -3.96
CA LEU A 67 35.27 -16.41 -4.76
C LEU A 67 36.18 -17.46 -5.42
N ASP A 68 35.59 -18.60 -5.80
CA ASP A 68 36.23 -19.67 -6.61
C ASP A 68 37.65 -20.03 -6.12
N LEU A 69 37.75 -20.39 -4.83
CA LEU A 69 38.98 -20.78 -4.16
C LEU A 69 39.18 -22.30 -4.29
N GLN A 70 40.38 -22.70 -4.70
CA GLN A 70 40.70 -24.10 -5.04
C GLN A 70 41.89 -24.68 -4.26
N THR A 71 42.65 -23.86 -3.53
CA THR A 71 43.83 -24.32 -2.79
C THR A 71 43.74 -23.92 -1.33
N GLN A 72 44.36 -24.71 -0.45
CA GLN A 72 44.46 -24.41 0.98
C GLN A 72 45.00 -23.00 1.24
N SER A 73 46.12 -22.64 0.60
CA SER A 73 46.72 -21.32 0.75
C SER A 73 45.77 -20.18 0.37
N SER A 74 44.95 -20.35 -0.67
CA SER A 74 43.98 -19.34 -1.10
C SER A 74 42.80 -19.22 -0.11
N VAL A 75 42.35 -20.33 0.47
CA VAL A 75 41.26 -20.37 1.45
C VAL A 75 41.70 -19.74 2.77
N GLU A 76 42.89 -20.08 3.26
CA GLU A 76 43.45 -19.52 4.50
C GLU A 76 43.70 -18.00 4.36
N ALA A 77 44.25 -17.56 3.23
CA ALA A 77 44.44 -16.13 2.95
C ALA A 77 43.10 -15.38 2.87
N ALA A 78 42.10 -15.96 2.20
CA ALA A 78 40.76 -15.40 2.12
C ALA A 78 40.07 -15.31 3.48
N TRP A 79 40.29 -16.29 4.37
CA TRP A 79 39.77 -16.25 5.73
C TRP A 79 40.30 -15.04 6.50
N HIS A 80 41.61 -14.78 6.42
CA HIS A 80 42.19 -13.60 7.05
C HIS A 80 41.60 -12.30 6.51
N ALA A 81 41.39 -12.19 5.19
CA ALA A 81 40.75 -11.03 4.59
C ALA A 81 39.30 -10.84 5.08
N ALA A 82 38.50 -11.92 5.10
CA ALA A 82 37.12 -11.89 5.59
C ALA A 82 37.04 -11.55 7.09
N ARG A 83 38.01 -12.02 7.90
CA ARG A 83 38.09 -11.79 9.34
C ARG A 83 38.31 -10.33 9.73
N LEU A 84 38.93 -9.54 8.85
CA LEU A 84 39.10 -8.10 9.05
C LEU A 84 37.77 -7.35 8.96
N GLU A 85 36.82 -7.88 8.19
CA GLU A 85 35.51 -7.26 7.96
C GLU A 85 34.45 -7.72 8.97
N SER A 86 34.55 -8.95 9.49
CA SER A 86 33.55 -9.53 10.38
C SER A 86 34.12 -10.36 11.53
N LYS A 87 33.33 -10.43 12.62
CA LYS A 87 33.63 -11.37 13.70
C LYS A 87 33.55 -12.82 13.21
N TYR A 88 32.66 -13.12 12.28
CA TYR A 88 32.32 -14.48 11.85
C TYR A 88 32.62 -14.65 10.35
N VAL A 89 33.27 -15.76 9.99
CA VAL A 89 33.63 -16.07 8.60
C VAL A 89 32.87 -17.32 8.16
N LEU A 90 32.37 -17.28 6.94
CA LEU A 90 31.53 -18.33 6.34
C LEU A 90 32.25 -18.90 5.11
N VAL A 91 32.35 -20.23 5.05
CA VAL A 91 32.79 -20.97 3.86
C VAL A 91 31.57 -21.55 3.18
N GLU A 92 31.39 -21.32 1.89
CA GLU A 92 30.24 -21.81 1.12
C GLU A 92 30.67 -22.47 -0.19
N ARG A 93 29.83 -23.35 -0.72
CA ARG A 93 30.01 -23.89 -2.07
C ARG A 93 29.99 -22.76 -3.10
N TYR A 94 30.96 -22.75 -4.01
CA TYR A 94 30.94 -21.82 -5.13
C TYR A 94 29.89 -22.24 -6.16
N VAL A 95 28.92 -21.36 -6.39
CA VAL A 95 27.90 -21.53 -7.42
C VAL A 95 28.40 -20.90 -8.72
N ARG A 96 28.44 -21.69 -9.79
CA ARG A 96 28.87 -21.21 -11.11
C ARG A 96 27.73 -20.50 -11.81
N GLY A 97 28.01 -19.34 -12.38
CA GLY A 97 27.05 -18.60 -13.19
C GLY A 97 27.19 -17.09 -13.00
N GLU A 98 26.20 -16.38 -13.52
CA GLU A 98 26.06 -14.94 -13.38
C GLU A 98 25.06 -14.62 -12.27
N GLU A 99 25.30 -13.49 -11.60
CA GLU A 99 24.43 -12.98 -10.56
C GLU A 99 23.23 -12.25 -11.17
N HIS A 100 22.06 -12.60 -10.66
CA HIS A 100 20.77 -12.05 -11.04
C HIS A 100 20.05 -11.53 -9.80
N ARG A 101 19.35 -10.41 -9.93
CA ARG A 101 18.46 -9.88 -8.89
C ARG A 101 17.04 -9.83 -9.41
N LEU A 102 16.19 -10.65 -8.82
CA LEU A 102 14.77 -10.75 -9.15
C LEU A 102 13.97 -9.96 -8.13
N LEU A 103 13.03 -9.12 -8.59
CA LEU A 103 12.08 -8.44 -7.72
C LEU A 103 10.77 -9.23 -7.71
N VAL A 104 10.40 -9.74 -6.54
CA VAL A 104 9.12 -10.40 -6.29
C VAL A 104 8.17 -9.41 -5.63
N VAL A 105 6.93 -9.38 -6.12
CA VAL A 105 5.82 -8.60 -5.53
C VAL A 105 4.60 -9.51 -5.47
N GLY A 106 4.15 -9.83 -4.25
CA GLY A 106 3.11 -10.81 -4.01
C GLY A 106 3.56 -12.21 -4.42
N ASP A 107 2.89 -12.77 -5.43
CA ASP A 107 3.11 -14.13 -5.95
C ASP A 107 3.87 -14.17 -7.27
N ARG A 108 4.39 -13.03 -7.75
CA ARG A 108 5.01 -12.90 -9.07
C ARG A 108 6.36 -12.22 -9.02
N VAL A 109 7.27 -12.68 -9.88
CA VAL A 109 8.46 -11.92 -10.26
C VAL A 109 8.03 -10.84 -11.25
N VAL A 110 8.27 -9.57 -10.91
CA VAL A 110 7.84 -8.42 -11.72
C VAL A 110 8.99 -7.77 -12.50
N ALA A 111 10.23 -8.05 -12.10
CA ALA A 111 11.43 -7.60 -12.78
C ALA A 111 12.62 -8.51 -12.45
N ALA A 112 13.61 -8.57 -13.33
CA ALA A 112 14.92 -9.15 -13.05
C ALA A 112 16.02 -8.39 -13.77
N THR A 113 17.16 -8.27 -13.09
CA THR A 113 18.39 -7.75 -13.68
C THR A 113 19.53 -8.73 -13.51
N ARG A 114 20.51 -8.67 -14.40
CA ARG A 114 21.76 -9.42 -14.35
C ARG A 114 22.94 -8.46 -14.25
N GLY A 115 24.03 -8.91 -13.63
CA GLY A 115 25.31 -8.20 -13.59
C GLY A 115 25.99 -8.13 -14.96
N GLU A 116 26.75 -7.07 -15.20
CA GLU A 116 27.61 -6.95 -16.38
C GLU A 116 29.01 -7.54 -16.11
N THR A 117 29.48 -8.44 -16.96
CA THR A 117 30.92 -8.76 -17.00
C THR A 117 31.65 -7.69 -17.80
N VAL A 118 32.52 -6.95 -17.14
CA VAL A 118 33.35 -5.91 -17.76
C VAL A 118 34.68 -6.53 -18.18
N SER A 119 35.01 -6.37 -19.46
CA SER A 119 36.26 -6.85 -20.04
C SER A 119 36.88 -5.82 -20.95
N ILE A 120 38.20 -5.82 -21.03
CA ILE A 120 38.98 -5.06 -22.00
C ILE A 120 39.56 -6.00 -23.05
N THR A 121 39.90 -5.45 -24.22
CA THR A 121 40.61 -6.15 -25.29
C THR A 121 42.01 -5.58 -25.44
N GLY A 122 43.02 -6.43 -25.36
CA GLY A 122 44.42 -6.07 -25.55
C GLY A 122 44.69 -5.51 -26.94
N ASP A 123 45.44 -4.42 -27.01
CA ASP A 123 45.98 -3.85 -28.25
C ASP A 123 47.46 -4.21 -28.47
N GLY A 124 48.07 -4.96 -27.53
CA GLY A 124 49.48 -5.34 -27.56
C GLY A 124 50.45 -4.24 -27.15
N VAL A 125 49.97 -3.05 -26.75
CA VAL A 125 50.82 -1.89 -26.45
C VAL A 125 50.46 -1.24 -25.12
N SER A 126 49.17 -1.03 -24.82
CA SER A 126 48.70 -0.36 -23.62
C SER A 126 48.57 -1.30 -22.43
N THR A 127 48.79 -0.75 -21.23
CA THR A 127 48.60 -1.50 -19.99
C THR A 127 47.11 -1.73 -19.72
N ILE A 128 46.79 -2.73 -18.88
CA ILE A 128 45.42 -3.00 -18.42
C ILE A 128 44.75 -1.73 -17.88
N GLU A 129 45.45 -0.94 -17.06
CA GLU A 129 44.92 0.31 -16.51
C GLU A 129 44.59 1.35 -17.60
N GLN A 130 45.45 1.50 -18.61
CA GLN A 130 45.20 2.41 -19.74
C GLN A 130 44.01 1.93 -20.60
N LEU A 131 43.91 0.63 -20.84
CA LEU A 131 42.81 0.02 -21.58
C LEU A 131 41.48 0.16 -20.84
N VAL A 132 41.46 0.00 -19.51
CA VAL A 132 40.26 0.24 -18.70
C VAL A 132 39.80 1.69 -18.83
N ASN A 133 40.72 2.65 -18.76
CA ASN A 133 40.34 4.06 -18.86
C ASN A 133 39.78 4.44 -20.24
N THR A 134 40.34 3.88 -21.31
CA THR A 134 39.96 4.20 -22.69
C THR A 134 38.76 3.40 -23.19
N GLN A 135 38.63 2.13 -22.82
CA GLN A 135 37.57 1.24 -23.31
C GLN A 135 36.35 1.16 -22.39
N VAL A 136 36.53 1.33 -21.07
CA VAL A 136 35.47 1.12 -20.07
C VAL A 136 35.06 2.43 -19.43
N ASN A 137 35.98 3.13 -18.75
CA ASN A 137 35.64 4.32 -17.97
C ASN A 137 35.33 5.58 -18.82
N ASN A 138 35.49 5.51 -20.14
CA ASN A 138 35.09 6.58 -21.06
C ASN A 138 33.55 6.65 -21.28
N ASP A 139 32.77 5.69 -20.74
CA ASP A 139 31.31 5.77 -20.74
C ASP A 139 30.86 6.92 -19.81
N PRO A 140 30.11 7.93 -20.30
CA PRO A 140 29.66 9.07 -19.49
C PRO A 140 28.68 8.67 -18.38
N ARG A 141 28.16 7.44 -18.38
CA ARG A 141 27.32 6.87 -17.32
C ARG A 141 28.14 6.26 -16.19
N ARG A 142 29.48 6.17 -16.31
CA ARG A 142 30.38 5.64 -15.26
C ARG A 142 30.94 6.75 -14.39
N GLY A 143 30.85 6.57 -13.06
CA GLY A 143 31.41 7.50 -12.09
C GLY A 143 31.19 7.03 -10.66
N ASP A 144 31.06 7.97 -9.74
CA ASP A 144 30.79 7.67 -8.33
C ASP A 144 29.35 7.16 -8.17
N ILE A 145 29.18 6.04 -7.44
CA ILE A 145 27.95 5.23 -7.34
C ILE A 145 26.72 6.05 -6.90
N GLU A 146 26.93 7.14 -6.16
CA GLU A 146 25.84 8.00 -5.66
C GLU A 146 25.24 8.90 -6.74
N ILE A 147 25.96 9.14 -7.84
CA ILE A 147 25.59 10.10 -8.89
C ILE A 147 25.33 9.38 -10.22
N TYR A 148 26.05 8.29 -10.50
CA TYR A 148 26.09 7.65 -11.81
C TYR A 148 25.49 6.23 -11.81
N PRO A 149 24.82 5.80 -12.91
CA PRO A 149 24.25 4.46 -13.03
C PRO A 149 25.28 3.31 -13.02
N LEU A 150 26.53 3.60 -13.43
CA LEU A 150 27.63 2.64 -13.50
C LEU A 150 28.78 3.08 -12.60
N ALA A 151 29.42 2.12 -11.93
CA ALA A 151 30.65 2.38 -11.19
C ALA A 151 31.85 2.43 -12.15
N ALA A 152 32.80 3.32 -11.87
CA ALA A 152 34.10 3.33 -12.54
C ALA A 152 34.97 2.16 -12.06
N VAL A 153 35.69 1.51 -12.98
CA VAL A 153 36.65 0.45 -12.65
C VAL A 153 37.98 1.10 -12.27
N ARG A 154 38.45 0.88 -11.04
CA ARG A 154 39.69 1.49 -10.53
C ARG A 154 40.59 0.44 -9.89
N PHE A 155 41.89 0.50 -10.15
CA PHE A 155 42.90 -0.36 -9.51
C PHE A 155 43.57 0.27 -8.29
N HIS A 156 43.10 1.46 -7.89
CA HIS A 156 43.55 2.20 -6.72
C HIS A 156 42.35 2.80 -5.95
N GLY A 157 42.48 2.95 -4.64
CA GLY A 157 41.43 3.53 -3.76
C GLY A 157 40.59 2.48 -3.02
N PRO A 158 39.53 2.87 -2.28
CA PRO A 158 38.85 2.01 -1.32
C PRO A 158 38.20 0.75 -1.93
N ASP A 159 37.83 0.77 -3.22
CA ASP A 159 37.12 -0.34 -3.89
C ASP A 159 37.99 -1.12 -4.91
N HIS A 160 39.30 -0.91 -4.92
CA HIS A 160 40.22 -1.48 -5.91
C HIS A 160 40.43 -3.00 -5.84
N LEU A 161 40.20 -3.60 -4.67
CA LEU A 161 40.59 -4.98 -4.37
C LEU A 161 39.86 -5.98 -5.27
N ILE A 162 38.58 -5.72 -5.58
CA ILE A 162 37.75 -6.60 -6.42
C ILE A 162 38.33 -6.67 -7.85
N HIS A 163 38.77 -5.53 -8.39
CA HIS A 163 39.33 -5.45 -9.74
C HIS A 163 40.73 -6.05 -9.82
N LEU A 164 41.57 -5.81 -8.79
CA LEU A 164 42.91 -6.38 -8.70
C LEU A 164 42.87 -7.91 -8.61
N LEU A 165 42.03 -8.45 -7.72
CA LEU A 165 41.89 -9.90 -7.58
C LEU A 165 41.43 -10.54 -8.90
N GLU A 166 40.51 -9.92 -9.64
CA GLU A 166 40.03 -10.48 -10.91
C GLU A 166 41.12 -10.58 -11.98
N ILE A 167 41.98 -9.57 -12.12
CA ILE A 167 43.09 -9.63 -13.08
C ILE A 167 44.20 -10.57 -12.60
N GLN A 168 44.45 -10.65 -11.29
CA GLN A 168 45.44 -11.57 -10.71
C GLN A 168 45.06 -13.03 -10.90
N ARG A 169 43.75 -13.37 -10.90
CA ARG A 169 43.26 -14.71 -11.27
C ARG A 169 43.66 -15.13 -12.68
N GLN A 170 43.88 -14.16 -13.57
CA GLN A 170 44.33 -14.38 -14.94
C GLN A 170 45.87 -14.30 -15.06
N GLY A 171 46.58 -14.18 -13.94
CA GLY A 171 48.04 -14.02 -13.89
C GLY A 171 48.52 -12.64 -14.35
N LEU A 172 47.68 -11.61 -14.22
CA LEU A 172 47.94 -10.27 -14.73
C LEU A 172 47.94 -9.23 -13.60
N GLU A 173 48.67 -8.14 -13.83
CA GLU A 173 48.78 -6.98 -12.95
C GLU A 173 48.33 -5.71 -13.70
N PRO A 174 47.96 -4.60 -13.03
CA PRO A 174 47.47 -3.39 -13.70
C PRO A 174 48.43 -2.83 -14.77
N THR A 175 49.73 -3.07 -14.58
CA THR A 175 50.81 -2.66 -15.49
C THR A 175 51.12 -3.67 -16.59
N SER A 176 50.49 -4.85 -16.58
CA SER A 176 50.62 -5.84 -17.65
C SER A 176 50.06 -5.29 -18.97
N VAL A 177 50.68 -5.66 -20.09
CA VAL A 177 50.23 -5.33 -21.44
C VAL A 177 49.63 -6.60 -22.06
N PRO A 178 48.29 -6.69 -22.18
CA PRO A 178 47.66 -7.86 -22.80
C PRO A 178 48.01 -7.95 -24.28
N THR A 179 48.20 -9.18 -24.77
CA THR A 179 48.52 -9.40 -26.19
C THR A 179 47.37 -8.94 -27.10
N LEU A 180 47.69 -8.60 -28.36
CA LEU A 180 46.69 -8.09 -29.30
C LEU A 180 45.52 -9.09 -29.46
N GLY A 181 44.30 -8.62 -29.18
CA GLY A 181 43.08 -9.43 -29.23
C GLY A 181 42.80 -10.26 -27.97
N GLN A 182 43.69 -10.26 -26.98
CA GLN A 182 43.46 -10.94 -25.70
C GLN A 182 42.34 -10.24 -24.93
N ARG A 183 41.25 -10.97 -24.66
CA ARG A 183 40.19 -10.49 -23.79
C ARG A 183 40.59 -10.71 -22.33
N VAL A 184 40.65 -9.63 -21.56
CA VAL A 184 40.93 -9.67 -20.11
C VAL A 184 39.69 -9.22 -19.37
N ILE A 185 39.21 -10.06 -18.45
CA ILE A 185 38.09 -9.70 -17.59
C ILE A 185 38.62 -8.83 -16.46
N VAL A 186 38.01 -7.67 -16.23
CA VAL A 186 38.42 -6.73 -15.16
C VAL A 186 37.38 -6.65 -14.04
N GLN A 187 36.18 -7.17 -14.28
CA GLN A 187 35.12 -7.35 -13.30
C GLN A 187 34.13 -8.42 -13.79
N ARG A 188 33.90 -9.50 -13.03
CA ARG A 188 32.88 -10.51 -13.38
C ARG A 188 31.47 -10.11 -12.98
N ASN A 189 31.32 -9.55 -11.78
CA ASN A 189 30.03 -9.18 -11.21
C ASN A 189 29.94 -7.64 -11.16
N GLY A 190 29.51 -7.06 -12.28
CA GLY A 190 29.20 -5.64 -12.41
C GLY A 190 27.93 -5.22 -11.66
N ASN A 191 27.53 -3.96 -11.83
CA ASN A 191 26.24 -3.48 -11.34
C ASN A 191 25.10 -4.31 -11.97
N LEU A 192 24.14 -4.76 -11.16
CA LEU A 192 22.97 -5.55 -11.57
C LEU A 192 21.96 -4.70 -12.37
N ASN A 193 22.29 -4.35 -13.61
CA ASN A 193 21.59 -3.30 -14.35
C ASN A 193 21.24 -3.65 -15.80
N ILE A 194 21.44 -4.90 -16.21
CA ILE A 194 20.95 -5.41 -17.50
C ILE A 194 19.59 -6.06 -17.25
N ASP A 195 18.50 -5.51 -17.79
CA ASP A 195 17.15 -6.09 -17.68
C ASP A 195 17.08 -7.40 -18.47
N VAL A 196 16.66 -8.47 -17.79
CA VAL A 196 16.48 -9.82 -18.33
C VAL A 196 15.12 -10.41 -17.94
N THR A 197 14.17 -9.55 -17.58
CA THR A 197 12.88 -9.96 -17.02
C THR A 197 12.10 -10.88 -17.95
N ASP A 198 12.13 -10.63 -19.26
CA ASP A 198 11.38 -11.42 -20.24
C ASP A 198 12.04 -12.79 -20.53
N ASP A 199 13.28 -12.99 -20.09
CA ASP A 199 14.08 -14.20 -20.36
C ASP A 199 13.98 -15.24 -19.23
N ILE A 200 13.42 -14.88 -18.07
CA ILE A 200 13.40 -15.74 -16.88
C ILE A 200 12.60 -17.02 -17.14
N HIS A 201 13.20 -18.17 -16.86
CA HIS A 201 12.50 -19.44 -16.89
C HIS A 201 11.41 -19.50 -15.80
N PRO A 202 10.20 -20.03 -16.08
CA PRO A 202 9.12 -20.15 -15.10
C PRO A 202 9.54 -20.84 -13.79
N ASP A 203 10.38 -21.88 -13.85
CA ASP A 203 10.87 -22.56 -12.64
C ASP A 203 11.75 -21.66 -11.77
N VAL A 204 12.57 -20.80 -12.38
CA VAL A 204 13.38 -19.82 -11.64
C VAL A 204 12.45 -18.82 -10.94
N ALA A 205 11.44 -18.33 -11.66
CA ALA A 205 10.45 -17.42 -11.08
C ALA A 205 9.67 -18.06 -9.93
N ALA A 206 9.28 -19.33 -10.06
CA ALA A 206 8.59 -20.08 -9.01
C ALA A 206 9.47 -20.26 -7.76
N ILE A 207 10.77 -20.55 -7.94
CA ILE A 207 11.73 -20.64 -6.83
C ILE A 207 11.90 -19.29 -6.14
N ALA A 208 12.00 -18.20 -6.90
CA ALA A 208 12.12 -16.86 -6.34
C ALA A 208 10.87 -16.50 -5.51
N THR A 209 9.66 -16.73 -6.04
CA THR A 209 8.41 -16.52 -5.31
C THR A 209 8.32 -17.39 -4.06
N LEU A 210 8.72 -18.67 -4.14
CA LEU A 210 8.74 -19.56 -2.99
C LEU A 210 9.69 -19.03 -1.91
N ALA A 211 10.90 -18.61 -2.29
CA ALA A 211 11.86 -18.05 -1.35
C ALA A 211 11.30 -16.83 -0.60
N THR A 212 10.64 -15.91 -1.32
CA THR A 212 9.96 -14.75 -0.73
C THR A 212 8.89 -15.16 0.29
N ARG A 213 8.07 -16.16 -0.04
CA ARG A 213 7.00 -16.67 0.84
C ARG A 213 7.53 -17.39 2.08
N VAL A 214 8.62 -18.15 1.95
CA VAL A 214 9.25 -18.87 3.06
C VAL A 214 9.77 -17.91 4.13
N VAL A 215 10.34 -16.77 3.71
CA VAL A 215 10.77 -15.71 4.63
C VAL A 215 9.59 -14.92 5.19
N GLY A 216 8.45 -14.92 4.50
CA GLY A 216 7.24 -14.20 4.92
C GLY A 216 7.21 -12.74 4.46
N LEU A 217 7.85 -12.44 3.33
CA LEU A 217 7.87 -11.10 2.74
C LEU A 217 6.81 -10.98 1.64
N ASP A 218 6.16 -9.82 1.53
CA ASP A 218 5.23 -9.50 0.44
C ASP A 218 5.97 -8.94 -0.79
N ILE A 219 7.11 -8.28 -0.55
CA ILE A 219 7.97 -7.67 -1.56
C ILE A 219 9.41 -8.00 -1.18
N ALA A 220 10.18 -8.58 -2.10
CA ALA A 220 11.55 -8.97 -1.82
C ALA A 220 12.43 -8.91 -3.07
N GLY A 221 13.71 -8.62 -2.88
CA GLY A 221 14.77 -8.81 -3.88
C GLY A 221 15.46 -10.15 -3.66
N ILE A 222 15.42 -11.04 -4.64
CA ILE A 222 16.01 -12.37 -4.57
C ILE A 222 17.26 -12.41 -5.43
N ASP A 223 18.40 -12.66 -4.81
CA ASP A 223 19.68 -12.78 -5.49
C ASP A 223 19.91 -14.25 -5.85
N ILE A 224 20.08 -14.51 -7.14
CA ILE A 224 20.21 -15.85 -7.72
C ILE A 224 21.49 -15.90 -8.54
N VAL A 225 22.24 -16.99 -8.40
CA VAL A 225 23.31 -17.30 -9.35
C VAL A 225 22.85 -18.45 -10.25
N ALA A 226 22.91 -18.21 -11.56
CA ALA A 226 22.52 -19.14 -12.60
C ALA A 226 23.47 -19.00 -13.79
N GLN A 227 23.82 -20.12 -14.43
CA GLN A 227 24.61 -20.12 -15.67
C GLN A 227 23.77 -19.61 -16.86
N ASP A 228 22.48 -19.90 -16.84
CA ASP A 228 21.51 -19.51 -17.85
C ASP A 228 20.13 -19.34 -17.21
N ILE A 229 19.67 -18.09 -17.07
CA ILE A 229 18.39 -17.76 -16.43
C ILE A 229 17.18 -18.29 -17.20
N THR A 230 17.37 -18.68 -18.47
CA THR A 230 16.33 -19.23 -19.35
C THR A 230 16.09 -20.73 -19.14
N ARG A 231 16.84 -21.38 -18.24
CA ARG A 231 16.73 -22.82 -17.93
C ARG A 231 16.33 -23.06 -16.46
N PRO A 232 15.79 -24.25 -16.12
CA PRO A 232 15.51 -24.62 -14.73
C PRO A 232 16.72 -24.45 -13.81
N LEU A 233 16.52 -23.87 -12.61
CA LEU A 233 17.63 -23.48 -11.72
C LEU A 233 18.44 -24.68 -11.18
N LEU A 234 17.75 -25.77 -10.82
CA LEU A 234 18.39 -26.95 -10.23
C LEU A 234 19.25 -27.73 -11.23
N GLU A 235 18.81 -27.85 -12.49
CA GLU A 235 19.52 -28.62 -13.53
C GLU A 235 20.89 -28.03 -13.89
N GLN A 236 21.04 -26.72 -13.72
CA GLN A 236 22.29 -25.99 -13.97
C GLN A 236 23.13 -25.79 -12.70
N GLY A 237 22.69 -26.33 -11.55
CA GLY A 237 23.34 -26.15 -10.26
C GLY A 237 23.29 -24.72 -9.73
N GLY A 238 22.28 -23.94 -10.13
CA GLY A 238 22.06 -22.58 -9.62
C GLY A 238 21.44 -22.56 -8.23
N ALA A 239 21.52 -21.42 -7.55
CA ALA A 239 21.04 -21.28 -6.18
C ALA A 239 20.61 -19.85 -5.84
N VAL A 240 19.71 -19.73 -4.86
CA VAL A 240 19.39 -18.47 -4.18
C VAL A 240 20.52 -18.15 -3.21
N ILE A 241 21.15 -17.00 -3.40
CA ILE A 241 22.28 -16.52 -2.60
C ILE A 241 21.78 -15.71 -1.39
N GLU A 242 20.81 -14.83 -1.60
CA GLU A 242 20.33 -13.88 -0.61
C GLU A 242 18.87 -13.47 -0.87
N VAL A 243 18.15 -13.13 0.21
CA VAL A 243 16.78 -12.61 0.17
C VAL A 243 16.76 -11.27 0.89
N ASN A 244 16.41 -10.20 0.16
CA ASN A 244 16.48 -8.82 0.63
C ASN A 244 15.07 -8.25 0.87
N ALA A 245 14.77 -7.83 2.10
CA ALA A 245 13.48 -7.21 2.46
C ALA A 245 13.32 -5.76 1.96
N GLY A 246 14.43 -5.04 1.73
CA GLY A 246 14.43 -3.67 1.20
C GLY A 246 15.07 -3.59 -0.20
N PRO A 247 14.45 -4.14 -1.25
CA PRO A 247 15.07 -4.19 -2.56
C PRO A 247 15.19 -2.81 -3.21
N GLY A 248 16.37 -2.54 -3.79
CA GLY A 248 16.58 -1.33 -4.59
C GLY A 248 15.78 -1.37 -5.89
N LEU A 249 14.90 -0.38 -6.11
CA LEU A 249 14.02 -0.34 -7.29
C LEU A 249 14.67 0.33 -8.52
N LEU A 250 15.71 1.12 -8.31
CA LEU A 250 16.28 1.97 -9.36
C LEU A 250 16.79 1.16 -10.55
N MET A 251 17.43 0.01 -10.29
CA MET A 251 18.00 -0.85 -11.34
C MET A 251 16.92 -1.43 -12.28
N HIS A 252 15.72 -1.66 -11.76
CA HIS A 252 14.58 -2.14 -12.57
C HIS A 252 13.87 -1.00 -13.29
N ARG A 253 13.84 0.21 -12.71
CA ARG A 253 13.22 1.40 -13.32
C ARG A 253 14.10 2.07 -14.38
N LYS A 254 15.41 1.98 -14.24
CA LYS A 254 16.40 2.61 -15.11
C LYS A 254 17.59 1.66 -15.34
N PRO A 255 17.38 0.53 -16.04
CA PRO A 255 18.47 -0.36 -16.38
C PRO A 255 19.45 0.32 -17.33
N ALA A 256 20.72 -0.08 -17.31
CA ALA A 256 21.74 0.40 -18.25
C ALA A 256 21.54 -0.18 -19.66
N VAL A 257 20.97 -1.39 -19.73
CA VAL A 257 20.62 -2.11 -20.96
C VAL A 257 19.28 -2.83 -20.75
N GLY A 258 18.40 -2.82 -21.74
CA GLY A 258 17.09 -3.47 -21.69
C GLY A 258 15.93 -2.52 -21.33
N LYS A 259 14.78 -3.05 -20.93
CA LYS A 259 13.55 -2.26 -20.78
C LYS A 259 13.32 -1.83 -19.34
N PRO A 260 13.00 -0.54 -19.08
CA PRO A 260 12.44 -0.11 -17.80
C PRO A 260 11.19 -0.92 -17.41
N ARG A 261 11.12 -1.37 -16.16
CA ARG A 261 9.97 -2.11 -15.62
C ARG A 261 9.11 -1.23 -14.72
N PRO A 262 7.77 -1.27 -14.82
CA PRO A 262 6.83 -0.47 -14.01
C PRO A 262 6.66 -1.03 -12.59
N VAL A 263 7.78 -1.28 -11.90
CA VAL A 263 7.79 -1.96 -10.59
C VAL A 263 7.00 -1.21 -9.52
N GLY A 264 6.95 0.12 -9.60
CA GLY A 264 6.14 0.93 -8.68
C GLY A 264 4.64 0.69 -8.83
N GLU A 265 4.15 0.57 -10.07
CA GLU A 265 2.75 0.24 -10.34
C GLU A 265 2.43 -1.17 -9.84
N ALA A 266 3.32 -2.14 -10.07
CA ALA A 266 3.13 -3.50 -9.59
C ALA A 266 3.03 -3.59 -8.05
N ILE A 267 3.86 -2.81 -7.34
CA ILE A 267 3.80 -2.68 -5.87
C ILE A 267 2.47 -2.04 -5.44
N MET A 268 2.06 -0.94 -6.07
CA MET A 268 0.81 -0.26 -5.72
C MET A 268 -0.42 -1.15 -5.96
N GLN A 269 -0.48 -1.84 -7.10
CA GLN A 269 -1.54 -2.80 -7.40
C GLN A 269 -1.62 -3.94 -6.37
N HIS A 270 -0.46 -4.41 -5.87
CA HIS A 270 -0.42 -5.43 -4.84
C HIS A 270 -0.89 -4.91 -3.46
N LEU A 271 -0.47 -3.70 -3.08
CA LEU A 271 -0.82 -3.11 -1.79
C LEU A 271 -2.28 -2.69 -1.66
N PHE A 272 -2.90 -2.25 -2.75
CA PHE A 272 -4.26 -1.66 -2.73
C PHE A 272 -5.29 -2.48 -3.53
N GLY A 273 -4.88 -3.57 -4.18
CA GLY A 273 -5.75 -4.33 -5.07
C GLY A 273 -6.25 -3.51 -6.26
N SER A 274 -7.12 -4.10 -7.08
CA SER A 274 -7.76 -3.42 -8.21
C SER A 274 -9.09 -2.75 -7.84
N GLN A 275 -9.62 -2.98 -6.62
CA GLN A 275 -10.97 -2.55 -6.24
C GLN A 275 -11.15 -2.05 -4.80
N GLU A 276 -10.12 -2.06 -3.94
CA GLU A 276 -10.25 -1.41 -2.64
C GLU A 276 -9.94 0.07 -2.81
N HIS A 277 -10.99 0.89 -2.95
CA HIS A 277 -10.86 2.30 -2.69
C HIS A 277 -10.28 2.45 -1.29
N ALA A 278 -9.05 2.98 -1.18
CA ALA A 278 -8.37 3.21 0.11
C ALA A 278 -9.11 4.23 1.01
N ARG A 279 -10.30 4.69 0.58
CA ARG A 279 -11.17 5.64 1.23
C ARG A 279 -12.32 4.90 1.87
N ILE A 280 -12.54 5.17 3.15
CA ILE A 280 -13.79 4.82 3.81
C ILE A 280 -14.93 5.65 3.21
N PRO A 281 -16.18 5.15 3.15
CA PRO A 281 -17.33 5.98 2.81
C PRO A 281 -17.49 7.12 3.82
N ILE A 282 -17.65 8.32 3.28
CA ILE A 282 -17.91 9.55 4.03
C ILE A 282 -19.33 10.01 3.72
N VAL A 283 -20.09 10.35 4.76
CA VAL A 283 -21.39 11.01 4.66
C VAL A 283 -21.25 12.43 5.18
N GLY A 284 -21.49 13.42 4.32
CA GLY A 284 -21.61 14.81 4.71
C GLY A 284 -23.05 15.21 5.01
N VAL A 285 -23.27 16.01 6.05
CA VAL A 285 -24.60 16.52 6.41
C VAL A 285 -24.54 18.04 6.59
N ILE A 286 -25.39 18.76 5.87
CA ILE A 286 -25.52 20.23 5.98
C ILE A 286 -26.99 20.67 5.95
N GLY A 287 -27.24 21.79 6.63
CA GLY A 287 -28.53 22.49 6.67
C GLY A 287 -28.82 22.98 8.09
N SER A 288 -30.09 23.24 8.40
CA SER A 288 -30.53 23.68 9.73
C SER A 288 -31.57 22.74 10.37
N GLN A 289 -32.17 21.82 9.59
CA GLN A 289 -33.22 20.91 10.07
C GLN A 289 -32.64 19.63 10.71
N GLN A 290 -32.49 19.64 12.03
CA GLN A 290 -32.08 18.47 12.85
C GLN A 290 -30.83 17.73 12.33
N THR A 291 -29.86 18.46 11.79
CA THR A 291 -28.62 17.88 11.22
C THR A 291 -27.82 17.02 12.20
N PRO A 292 -27.74 17.30 13.52
CA PRO A 292 -27.07 16.41 14.46
C PRO A 292 -27.78 15.05 14.57
N GLN A 293 -29.11 15.03 14.53
CA GLN A 293 -29.92 13.82 14.61
C GLN A 293 -29.82 13.00 13.32
N ILE A 294 -29.80 13.64 12.15
CA ILE A 294 -29.54 12.97 10.86
C ILE A 294 -28.17 12.29 10.90
N ALA A 295 -27.14 13.04 11.34
CA ALA A 295 -25.79 12.53 11.42
C ALA A 295 -25.68 11.33 12.39
N GLN A 296 -26.32 11.41 13.56
CA GLN A 296 -26.37 10.31 14.54
C GLN A 296 -27.10 9.08 14.01
N LEU A 297 -28.27 9.27 13.41
CA LEU A 297 -29.08 8.17 12.89
C LEU A 297 -28.39 7.48 11.72
N THR A 298 -27.76 8.26 10.83
CA THR A 298 -26.98 7.72 9.72
C THR A 298 -25.74 6.96 10.20
N ALA A 299 -25.01 7.51 11.18
CA ALA A 299 -23.86 6.83 11.77
C ALA A 299 -24.26 5.51 12.46
N TRP A 300 -25.40 5.51 13.15
CA TRP A 300 -25.99 4.33 13.77
C TRP A 300 -26.35 3.24 12.75
N LEU A 301 -27.00 3.61 11.64
CA LEU A 301 -27.36 2.66 10.58
C LEU A 301 -26.12 2.06 9.92
N LEU A 302 -25.09 2.87 9.67
CA LEU A 302 -23.79 2.38 9.20
C LEU A 302 -23.13 1.43 10.20
N HIS A 303 -23.18 1.76 11.49
CA HIS A 303 -22.65 0.89 12.55
C HIS A 303 -23.34 -0.47 12.57
N LEU A 304 -24.67 -0.51 12.45
CA LEU A 304 -25.43 -1.75 12.39
C LEU A 304 -25.19 -2.57 11.12
N SER A 305 -24.76 -1.93 10.03
CA SER A 305 -24.30 -2.65 8.83
C SER A 305 -22.93 -3.34 9.00
N GLY A 306 -22.31 -3.26 10.18
CA GLY A 306 -21.02 -3.89 10.50
C GLY A 306 -19.82 -2.97 10.34
N ARG A 307 -20.01 -1.67 10.10
CA ARG A 307 -18.91 -0.71 9.93
C ARG A 307 -18.53 -0.06 11.28
N ARG A 308 -17.23 0.13 11.51
CA ARG A 308 -16.76 0.96 12.63
C ARG A 308 -16.88 2.44 12.23
N THR A 309 -18.01 3.04 12.54
CA THR A 309 -18.32 4.41 12.08
C THR A 309 -17.81 5.47 13.05
N GLY A 310 -17.10 6.47 12.53
CA GLY A 310 -16.84 7.72 13.24
C GLY A 310 -17.94 8.74 12.97
N LEU A 311 -18.25 9.57 13.96
CA LEU A 311 -19.21 10.66 13.83
C LEU A 311 -18.63 11.95 14.42
N ALA A 312 -18.65 13.01 13.63
CA ALA A 312 -18.31 14.37 14.04
C ALA A 312 -19.55 15.24 13.85
N ASN A 313 -20.10 15.78 14.94
CA ASN A 313 -21.32 16.57 14.89
C ASN A 313 -21.33 17.67 15.96
N GLN A 314 -22.40 18.49 15.99
CA GLN A 314 -22.51 19.60 16.95
C GLN A 314 -22.44 19.14 18.42
N GLN A 315 -22.81 17.89 18.71
CA GLN A 315 -22.88 17.35 20.06
C GLN A 315 -21.57 16.67 20.50
N GLY A 316 -20.62 16.41 19.59
CA GLY A 316 -19.38 15.74 19.94
C GLY A 316 -18.71 14.94 18.84
N LEU A 317 -17.57 14.36 19.21
CA LEU A 317 -16.86 13.36 18.43
C LEU A 317 -17.17 11.98 19.00
N PHE A 318 -17.61 11.06 18.14
CA PHE A 318 -17.95 9.70 18.51
C PHE A 318 -17.15 8.70 17.67
N MET A 319 -16.76 7.60 18.31
CA MET A 319 -16.15 6.44 17.66
C MET A 319 -17.03 5.23 17.99
N ALA A 320 -17.71 4.69 16.97
CA ALA A 320 -18.86 3.81 17.16
C ALA A 320 -19.89 4.46 18.11
N GLN A 321 -20.24 3.81 19.22
CA GLN A 321 -21.21 4.33 20.20
C GLN A 321 -20.58 5.14 21.32
N ARG A 322 -19.24 5.26 21.36
CA ARG A 322 -18.55 5.97 22.44
C ARG A 322 -18.30 7.41 22.06
N GLN A 323 -18.79 8.34 22.89
CA GLN A 323 -18.40 9.73 22.82
C GLN A 323 -16.97 9.91 23.35
N VAL A 324 -16.10 10.49 22.53
CA VAL A 324 -14.68 10.73 22.84
C VAL A 324 -14.46 12.21 23.19
N GLU A 325 -15.26 13.10 22.63
CA GLU A 325 -15.27 14.54 22.91
C GLU A 325 -16.71 15.03 23.00
N SER A 326 -16.99 15.96 23.91
CA SER A 326 -18.33 16.51 24.14
C SER A 326 -18.52 17.94 23.61
N ARG A 327 -17.47 18.56 23.09
CA ARG A 327 -17.52 19.87 22.43
C ARG A 327 -18.02 19.75 20.99
N ASP A 328 -18.49 20.86 20.42
CA ASP A 328 -18.85 20.95 19.00
C ASP A 328 -17.70 20.44 18.13
N ALA A 329 -17.98 19.38 17.37
CA ALA A 329 -16.99 18.66 16.58
C ALA A 329 -17.18 18.86 15.08
N ARG A 330 -17.93 19.88 14.65
CA ARG A 330 -18.14 20.18 13.21
C ARG A 330 -16.94 20.81 12.51
N GLY A 331 -15.96 21.28 13.27
CA GLY A 331 -14.72 21.88 12.73
C GLY A 331 -13.75 20.86 12.11
N PHE A 332 -12.83 21.38 11.28
CA PHE A 332 -11.90 20.57 10.49
C PHE A 332 -11.05 19.60 11.32
N ASP A 333 -10.47 20.05 12.43
CA ASP A 333 -9.59 19.25 13.29
C ASP A 333 -10.25 17.95 13.78
N PHE A 334 -11.55 17.98 14.06
CA PHE A 334 -12.27 16.81 14.57
C PHE A 334 -12.60 15.82 13.46
N ALA A 335 -12.97 16.31 12.29
CA ALA A 335 -13.15 15.48 11.11
C ALA A 335 -11.84 14.82 10.67
N GLU A 336 -10.72 15.55 10.67
CA GLU A 336 -9.39 15.00 10.35
C GLU A 336 -9.03 13.84 11.28
N ARG A 337 -9.29 13.97 12.59
CA ARG A 337 -9.09 12.88 13.57
C ARG A 337 -9.86 11.60 13.21
N LEU A 338 -11.05 11.71 12.62
CA LEU A 338 -11.77 10.53 12.11
C LEU A 338 -11.07 9.97 10.88
N LEU A 339 -10.70 10.81 9.92
CA LEU A 339 -10.16 10.38 8.62
C LEU A 339 -8.76 9.74 8.73
N ILE A 340 -7.93 10.14 9.70
CA ILE A 340 -6.64 9.50 9.95
C ILE A 340 -6.74 8.22 10.79
N ASN A 341 -7.90 7.96 11.40
CA ASN A 341 -8.08 6.83 12.30
C ASN A 341 -8.32 5.53 11.53
N ARG A 342 -7.26 4.73 11.40
CA ARG A 342 -7.27 3.41 10.72
C ARG A 342 -8.21 2.36 11.34
N ALA A 343 -8.79 2.63 12.51
CA ALA A 343 -9.78 1.75 13.12
C ALA A 343 -11.20 2.00 12.62
N LEU A 344 -11.45 3.04 11.81
CA LEU A 344 -12.76 3.37 11.27
C LEU A 344 -12.93 2.83 9.85
N ASP A 345 -14.14 2.40 9.53
CA ASP A 345 -14.56 1.87 8.22
C ASP A 345 -15.59 2.78 7.52
N ALA A 346 -16.02 3.86 8.18
CA ALA A 346 -16.92 4.89 7.67
C ALA A 346 -16.84 6.15 8.54
N ALA A 347 -17.20 7.30 7.98
CA ALA A 347 -17.32 8.55 8.73
C ALA A 347 -18.61 9.29 8.36
N VAL A 348 -19.27 9.88 9.36
CA VAL A 348 -20.37 10.82 9.17
C VAL A 348 -19.95 12.16 9.77
N ILE A 349 -20.00 13.21 8.96
CA ILE A 349 -19.49 14.53 9.32
C ILE A 349 -20.61 15.54 9.07
N GLU A 350 -21.16 16.07 10.16
CA GLU A 350 -22.01 17.25 10.10
C GLU A 350 -21.13 18.49 9.91
N THR A 351 -21.57 19.40 9.05
CA THR A 351 -20.95 20.71 8.86
C THR A 351 -22.00 21.81 8.88
N SER A 352 -21.56 23.07 8.83
CA SER A 352 -22.42 24.23 8.67
C SER A 352 -21.81 25.20 7.65
N PRO A 353 -22.61 26.13 7.09
CA PRO A 353 -22.09 27.15 6.18
C PRO A 353 -20.88 27.90 6.75
N ARG A 354 -20.91 28.20 8.05
CA ARG A 354 -19.80 28.85 8.76
C ARG A 354 -18.51 28.02 8.69
N HIS A 355 -18.57 26.73 9.05
CA HIS A 355 -17.38 25.87 9.02
C HIS A 355 -16.81 25.69 7.60
N ILE A 356 -17.67 25.61 6.58
CA ILE A 356 -17.21 25.57 5.18
C ILE A 356 -16.49 26.86 4.80
N LEU A 357 -16.95 28.02 5.26
CA LEU A 357 -16.34 29.32 4.96
C LEU A 357 -15.04 29.56 5.74
N GLU A 358 -14.96 29.09 6.99
CA GLU A 358 -13.79 29.25 7.86
C GLU A 358 -12.68 28.23 7.52
N ASP A 359 -13.03 26.95 7.38
CA ASP A 359 -12.05 25.85 7.28
C ASP A 359 -12.08 25.12 5.92
N GLY A 360 -13.15 25.29 5.14
CA GLY A 360 -13.45 24.42 3.99
C GLY A 360 -14.08 23.08 4.41
N LEU A 361 -14.32 22.21 3.42
CA LEU A 361 -14.74 20.84 3.71
C LEU A 361 -13.55 20.00 4.18
N PRO A 362 -13.70 19.19 5.23
CA PRO A 362 -12.61 18.37 5.77
C PRO A 362 -12.28 17.14 4.91
N TYR A 363 -12.95 16.97 3.77
CA TYR A 363 -12.75 15.89 2.82
C TYR A 363 -12.94 16.41 1.39
N ASP A 364 -12.23 15.79 0.45
CA ASP A 364 -12.23 16.13 -0.98
C ASP A 364 -13.34 15.42 -1.76
N ARG A 365 -13.82 14.27 -1.27
CA ARG A 365 -14.93 13.50 -1.84
C ARG A 365 -15.77 12.82 -0.76
N CYS A 366 -17.07 12.68 -1.01
CA CYS A 366 -17.98 11.94 -0.14
C CYS A 366 -18.80 10.90 -0.93
N ALA A 367 -19.22 9.85 -0.23
CA ALA A 367 -20.12 8.84 -0.77
C ALA A 367 -21.57 9.38 -0.77
N ILE A 368 -21.96 10.08 0.29
CA ILE A 368 -23.29 10.69 0.41
C ILE A 368 -23.18 12.14 0.87
N ALA A 369 -23.95 13.01 0.21
CA ALA A 369 -24.17 14.39 0.63
C ALA A 369 -25.63 14.56 1.03
N ILE A 370 -25.93 14.86 2.30
CA ILE A 370 -27.28 15.17 2.77
C ILE A 370 -27.43 16.68 2.88
N VAL A 371 -28.43 17.23 2.19
CA VAL A 371 -28.78 18.66 2.28
C VAL A 371 -30.24 18.78 2.67
N THR A 372 -30.50 19.38 3.84
CA THR A 372 -31.86 19.49 4.38
C THR A 372 -32.62 20.73 3.93
N ASP A 373 -31.94 21.86 3.83
CA ASP A 373 -32.50 23.19 3.56
C ASP A 373 -31.36 24.19 3.26
N MET A 374 -31.72 25.43 2.96
CA MET A 374 -30.78 26.57 2.94
C MET A 374 -30.88 27.29 4.28
N PRO A 375 -29.84 27.23 5.15
CA PRO A 375 -29.88 27.90 6.44
C PRO A 375 -30.07 29.42 6.30
N ALA A 376 -30.72 30.03 7.29
CA ALA A 376 -30.82 31.48 7.35
C ALA A 376 -29.43 32.12 7.59
N THR A 377 -29.19 33.29 6.98
CA THR A 377 -28.00 34.10 7.26
C THR A 377 -28.07 34.70 8.66
N ASP A 378 -27.19 34.26 9.55
CA ASP A 378 -26.96 34.90 10.86
C ASP A 378 -26.01 36.12 10.76
N ASP A 379 -25.85 36.83 11.87
CA ASP A 379 -25.02 38.05 11.91
C ASP A 379 -23.54 37.76 11.61
N VAL A 380 -23.02 36.60 12.00
CA VAL A 380 -21.63 36.20 11.74
C VAL A 380 -21.41 35.97 10.24
N LEU A 381 -22.29 35.18 9.62
CA LEU A 381 -22.26 34.93 8.17
C LEU A 381 -22.42 36.20 7.36
N ARG A 382 -23.19 37.17 7.86
CA ARG A 382 -23.38 38.47 7.21
C ARG A 382 -22.15 39.35 7.33
N ASP A 383 -21.64 39.52 8.54
CA ASP A 383 -20.66 40.55 8.87
C ASP A 383 -19.22 40.10 8.61
N GLU A 384 -18.92 38.80 8.80
CA GLU A 384 -17.57 38.25 8.63
C GLU A 384 -17.36 37.58 7.27
N HIS A 385 -18.44 37.13 6.61
CA HIS A 385 -18.35 36.33 5.38
C HIS A 385 -19.21 36.83 4.21
N ASP A 386 -19.83 38.01 4.32
CA ASP A 386 -20.63 38.65 3.28
C ASP A 386 -21.76 37.78 2.68
N ILE A 387 -22.37 36.86 3.44
CA ILE A 387 -23.46 35.99 2.95
C ILE A 387 -24.81 36.72 3.00
N LEU A 388 -24.99 37.68 2.10
CA LEU A 388 -26.09 38.66 2.17
C LEU A 388 -27.45 38.17 1.63
N ASN A 389 -27.49 37.04 0.92
CA ASN A 389 -28.71 36.54 0.28
C ASN A 389 -28.69 35.01 0.09
N GLU A 390 -29.83 34.45 -0.32
CA GLU A 390 -30.02 33.02 -0.55
C GLU A 390 -29.11 32.47 -1.67
N GLU A 391 -28.78 33.28 -2.68
CA GLU A 391 -27.88 32.88 -3.76
C GLU A 391 -26.45 32.63 -3.24
N LYS A 392 -25.95 33.52 -2.38
CA LYS A 392 -24.66 33.32 -1.70
C LYS A 392 -24.70 32.13 -0.75
N MET A 393 -25.81 31.94 -0.01
CA MET A 393 -25.98 30.74 0.82
C MET A 393 -25.93 29.46 -0.03
N ARG A 394 -26.61 29.45 -1.17
CA ARG A 394 -26.56 28.34 -2.13
C ARG A 394 -25.14 28.05 -2.60
N ASN A 395 -24.32 29.09 -2.82
CA ASN A 395 -22.91 28.92 -3.21
C ASN A 395 -22.05 28.26 -2.13
N VAL A 396 -22.41 28.40 -0.85
CA VAL A 396 -21.73 27.69 0.24
C VAL A 396 -22.25 26.26 0.36
N VAL A 397 -23.57 26.09 0.39
CA VAL A 397 -24.22 24.78 0.59
C VAL A 397 -23.93 23.82 -0.56
N ARG A 398 -23.85 24.32 -1.81
CA ARG A 398 -23.51 23.48 -2.98
C ARG A 398 -22.20 22.73 -2.85
N THR A 399 -21.24 23.24 -2.07
CA THR A 399 -19.94 22.61 -1.85
C THR A 399 -20.10 21.18 -1.35
N GLN A 400 -21.15 20.92 -0.55
CA GLN A 400 -21.47 19.59 -0.06
C GLN A 400 -21.87 18.61 -1.18
N VAL A 401 -22.50 19.10 -2.25
CA VAL A 401 -22.94 18.31 -3.41
C VAL A 401 -21.84 18.19 -4.46
N ASP A 402 -21.04 19.24 -4.68
CA ASP A 402 -19.93 19.29 -5.65
C ASP A 402 -18.85 18.21 -5.40
N VAL A 403 -18.78 17.66 -4.19
CA VAL A 403 -17.79 16.63 -3.80
C VAL A 403 -18.37 15.21 -3.77
N VAL A 404 -19.60 14.99 -4.23
CA VAL A 404 -20.18 13.65 -4.32
C VAL A 404 -19.45 12.82 -5.38
N LEU A 405 -19.10 11.57 -5.05
CA LEU A 405 -18.51 10.64 -6.01
C LEU A 405 -19.51 10.28 -7.12
N ALA A 406 -19.01 9.97 -8.33
CA ALA A 406 -19.86 9.45 -9.42
C ALA A 406 -20.59 8.14 -9.07
N THR A 407 -20.05 7.36 -8.12
CA THR A 407 -20.68 6.16 -7.56
C THR A 407 -21.48 6.43 -6.27
N GLY A 408 -21.50 7.67 -5.80
CA GLY A 408 -22.19 8.12 -4.60
C GLY A 408 -23.57 8.73 -4.89
N ALA A 409 -24.15 9.42 -3.91
CA ALA A 409 -25.42 10.09 -4.09
C ALA A 409 -25.60 11.39 -3.27
N ALA A 410 -26.33 12.34 -3.84
CA ALA A 410 -26.88 13.49 -3.12
C ALA A 410 -28.29 13.17 -2.62
N VAL A 411 -28.50 13.26 -1.31
CA VAL A 411 -29.78 13.09 -0.63
C VAL A 411 -30.37 14.48 -0.38
N LEU A 412 -31.38 14.84 -1.16
CA LEU A 412 -31.87 16.21 -1.26
C LEU A 412 -33.33 16.30 -0.79
N ASN A 413 -33.62 17.28 0.06
CA ASN A 413 -34.98 17.59 0.47
C ASN A 413 -35.77 18.18 -0.69
N ALA A 414 -36.76 17.44 -1.17
CA ALA A 414 -37.60 17.84 -2.29
C ALA A 414 -38.81 18.67 -1.86
N ASP A 415 -38.99 18.92 -0.56
CA ASP A 415 -39.92 19.95 -0.05
C ASP A 415 -39.32 21.37 -0.16
N GLU A 416 -38.01 21.49 -0.44
CA GLU A 416 -37.26 22.75 -0.47
C GLU A 416 -36.74 23.06 -1.90
N PRO A 417 -37.39 23.98 -2.65
CA PRO A 417 -37.01 24.28 -4.04
C PRO A 417 -35.54 24.69 -4.22
N ALA A 418 -34.97 25.42 -3.26
CA ALA A 418 -33.57 25.83 -3.31
C ALA A 418 -32.62 24.62 -3.20
N VAL A 419 -32.98 23.60 -2.43
CA VAL A 419 -32.20 22.35 -2.31
C VAL A 419 -32.35 21.51 -3.57
N VAL A 420 -33.54 21.44 -4.15
CA VAL A 420 -33.79 20.75 -5.43
C VAL A 420 -32.89 21.30 -6.54
N SER A 421 -32.64 22.62 -6.55
CA SER A 421 -31.75 23.28 -7.52
C SER A 421 -30.29 22.82 -7.46
N LEU A 422 -29.88 22.10 -6.41
CA LEU A 422 -28.51 21.56 -6.29
C LEU A 422 -28.32 20.25 -7.05
N ALA A 423 -29.40 19.59 -7.49
CA ALA A 423 -29.33 18.30 -8.16
C ALA A 423 -28.47 18.31 -9.43
N GLU A 424 -28.45 19.44 -10.15
CA GLU A 424 -27.63 19.63 -11.36
C GLU A 424 -26.11 19.56 -11.12
N LEU A 425 -25.68 19.69 -9.86
CA LEU A 425 -24.28 19.73 -9.47
C LEU A 425 -23.74 18.36 -9.03
N CYS A 426 -24.62 17.35 -8.91
CA CYS A 426 -24.23 16.03 -8.44
C CYS A 426 -23.64 15.19 -9.58
N ASP A 427 -22.38 14.76 -9.43
CA ASP A 427 -21.75 13.80 -10.37
C ASP A 427 -22.33 12.38 -10.25
N GLY A 428 -22.97 12.06 -9.11
CA GLY A 428 -23.52 10.76 -8.77
C GLY A 428 -25.04 10.67 -8.97
N GLU A 429 -25.69 9.83 -8.17
CA GLU A 429 -27.16 9.75 -8.16
C GLU A 429 -27.79 10.84 -7.29
N VAL A 430 -28.94 11.36 -7.69
CA VAL A 430 -29.79 12.18 -6.80
C VAL A 430 -30.88 11.32 -6.19
N VAL A 431 -30.98 11.30 -4.86
CA VAL A 431 -32.06 10.66 -4.11
C VAL A 431 -32.89 11.73 -3.43
N TYR A 432 -34.11 11.94 -3.92
CA TYR A 432 -35.02 12.89 -3.28
C TYR A 432 -35.75 12.26 -2.11
N TYR A 433 -35.93 13.06 -1.05
CA TYR A 433 -36.88 12.75 0.01
C TYR A 433 -37.87 13.90 0.20
N ALA A 434 -39.12 13.57 0.53
CA ALA A 434 -40.18 14.57 0.73
C ALA A 434 -41.28 14.01 1.64
N ARG A 435 -42.06 14.88 2.27
CA ARG A 435 -43.20 14.46 3.10
C ARG A 435 -44.33 13.85 2.27
N ASP A 436 -44.64 14.43 1.10
CA ASP A 436 -45.71 13.97 0.22
C ASP A 436 -45.17 13.10 -0.92
N PHE A 437 -45.58 11.83 -0.91
CA PHE A 437 -45.23 10.86 -1.95
C PHE A 437 -45.77 11.23 -3.34
N ASN A 438 -46.85 12.01 -3.38
CA ASN A 438 -47.56 12.34 -4.62
C ASN A 438 -47.10 13.61 -5.31
N GLN A 439 -46.08 14.29 -4.78
CA GLN A 439 -45.61 15.54 -5.37
C GLN A 439 -45.07 15.34 -6.79
N PRO A 440 -45.29 16.30 -7.73
CA PRO A 440 -44.92 16.14 -9.13
C PRO A 440 -43.45 15.78 -9.35
N LEU A 441 -42.54 16.42 -8.60
CA LEU A 441 -41.10 16.20 -8.70
C LEU A 441 -40.70 14.74 -8.39
N LEU A 442 -41.27 14.12 -7.35
CA LEU A 442 -40.97 12.72 -7.01
C LEU A 442 -41.50 11.77 -8.08
N LYS A 443 -42.68 12.05 -8.65
CA LYS A 443 -43.26 11.24 -9.73
C LYS A 443 -42.37 11.27 -10.97
N GLU A 444 -41.94 12.45 -11.39
CA GLU A 444 -41.04 12.62 -12.53
C GLU A 444 -39.69 11.92 -12.29
N HIS A 445 -39.06 12.16 -11.14
CA HIS A 445 -37.77 11.55 -10.78
C HIS A 445 -37.84 10.02 -10.75
N ARG A 446 -38.93 9.48 -10.22
CA ARG A 446 -39.19 8.03 -10.26
C ARG A 446 -39.38 7.50 -11.67
N GLN A 447 -40.13 8.19 -12.52
CA GLN A 447 -40.34 7.78 -13.92
C GLN A 447 -39.02 7.71 -14.71
N GLN A 448 -38.03 8.51 -14.33
CA GLN A 448 -36.67 8.46 -14.85
C GLN A 448 -35.83 7.30 -14.27
N GLY A 449 -36.38 6.51 -13.35
CA GLY A 449 -35.74 5.31 -12.77
C GLY A 449 -34.84 5.59 -11.56
N HIS A 450 -34.91 6.80 -10.99
CA HIS A 450 -34.14 7.21 -9.82
C HIS A 450 -34.83 6.87 -8.49
N ARG A 451 -34.04 6.83 -7.42
CA ARG A 451 -34.51 6.53 -6.07
C ARG A 451 -35.20 7.73 -5.42
N VAL A 452 -36.31 7.47 -4.72
CA VAL A 452 -36.97 8.43 -3.82
C VAL A 452 -37.39 7.78 -2.51
N VAL A 453 -37.49 8.58 -1.45
CA VAL A 453 -37.97 8.16 -0.13
C VAL A 453 -39.04 9.12 0.36
N SER A 454 -40.24 8.64 0.68
CA SER A 454 -41.33 9.51 1.12
C SER A 454 -42.36 8.76 1.96
N CYS A 455 -43.38 9.46 2.44
CA CYS A 455 -44.47 8.93 3.25
C CYS A 455 -45.80 8.99 2.49
N ARG A 456 -46.57 7.90 2.51
CA ARG A 456 -47.94 7.83 1.98
C ARG A 456 -48.83 7.17 3.02
N ASP A 457 -49.89 7.85 3.46
CA ASP A 457 -50.84 7.34 4.46
C ASP A 457 -50.18 6.81 5.74
N GLY A 458 -49.14 7.49 6.24
CA GLY A 458 -48.38 7.05 7.42
C GLY A 458 -47.37 5.93 7.16
N GLN A 459 -47.27 5.43 5.93
CA GLN A 459 -46.30 4.42 5.53
C GLN A 459 -45.07 5.07 4.88
N VAL A 460 -43.87 4.83 5.44
CA VAL A 460 -42.60 5.20 4.80
C VAL A 460 -42.29 4.22 3.68
N ILE A 461 -41.98 4.75 2.49
CA ILE A 461 -41.82 4.00 1.24
C ILE A 461 -40.46 4.35 0.61
N LEU A 462 -39.73 3.32 0.19
CA LEU A 462 -38.60 3.41 -0.72
C LEU A 462 -39.10 3.10 -2.14
N ALA A 463 -38.85 3.98 -3.12
CA ALA A 463 -39.33 3.75 -4.48
C ALA A 463 -38.26 4.02 -5.53
N ARG A 464 -38.26 3.21 -6.60
CA ARG A 464 -37.41 3.37 -7.78
C ARG A 464 -38.18 2.89 -9.01
N GLY A 465 -38.50 3.79 -9.94
CA GLY A 465 -39.44 3.46 -11.01
C GLY A 465 -40.79 3.01 -10.44
N GLU A 466 -41.27 1.88 -10.97
CA GLU A 466 -42.50 1.21 -10.54
C GLU A 466 -42.32 0.37 -9.27
N GLN A 467 -41.08 0.13 -8.82
CA GLN A 467 -40.84 -0.66 -7.62
C GLN A 467 -41.04 0.20 -6.37
N GLU A 468 -41.93 -0.24 -5.49
CA GLU A 468 -42.18 0.37 -4.18
C GLU A 468 -41.94 -0.67 -3.08
N THR A 469 -41.17 -0.29 -2.06
CA THR A 469 -40.92 -1.10 -0.86
C THR A 469 -41.43 -0.36 0.37
N ALA A 470 -42.47 -0.91 0.99
CA ALA A 470 -43.04 -0.41 2.24
C ALA A 470 -42.07 -0.70 3.40
N LEU A 471 -41.45 0.34 3.96
CA LEU A 471 -40.41 0.21 4.97
C LEU A 471 -41.00 0.04 6.38
N PHE A 472 -41.82 0.96 6.87
CA PHE A 472 -42.60 0.81 8.12
C PHE A 472 -43.72 1.85 8.20
N HIS A 473 -44.71 1.59 9.06
CA HIS A 473 -45.78 2.53 9.37
C HIS A 473 -45.39 3.38 10.60
N LEU A 474 -45.68 4.68 10.57
CA LEU A 474 -45.32 5.63 11.63
C LEU A 474 -46.04 5.32 12.96
N ASP A 475 -47.27 4.81 12.89
CA ASP A 475 -48.07 4.44 14.08
C ASP A 475 -47.57 3.21 14.85
N VAL A 476 -46.57 2.48 14.34
CA VAL A 476 -45.95 1.41 15.12
C VAL A 476 -45.30 2.05 16.35
N THR A 477 -45.65 1.56 17.54
CA THR A 477 -45.28 2.12 18.86
C THR A 477 -43.81 2.55 19.02
N LEU A 478 -42.89 1.84 18.38
CA LEU A 478 -41.46 2.14 18.41
C LEU A 478 -41.07 3.35 17.54
N PHE A 479 -41.73 3.57 16.40
CA PHE A 479 -41.46 4.70 15.52
C PHE A 479 -42.23 5.94 15.97
N SER A 480 -43.44 5.78 16.50
CA SER A 480 -44.16 6.85 17.18
C SER A 480 -43.37 7.39 18.37
N ARG A 481 -42.59 6.54 19.07
CA ARG A 481 -41.67 6.98 20.14
C ARG A 481 -40.63 7.98 19.63
N LEU A 482 -39.96 7.69 18.51
CA LEU A 482 -38.94 8.60 17.96
C LEU A 482 -39.55 9.96 17.60
N LEU A 483 -40.74 9.95 17.00
CA LEU A 483 -41.48 11.18 16.70
C LEU A 483 -41.88 11.94 17.97
N ASN A 484 -42.35 11.22 19.00
CA ASN A 484 -42.72 11.80 20.30
C ASN A 484 -41.51 12.33 21.07
N GLU A 485 -40.32 11.76 20.86
CA GLU A 485 -39.03 12.23 21.39
C GLU A 485 -38.47 13.43 20.62
N GLY A 486 -39.23 13.95 19.64
CA GLY A 486 -38.92 15.18 18.92
C GLY A 486 -38.21 14.98 17.58
N LEU A 487 -38.05 13.74 17.08
CA LEU A 487 -37.53 13.51 15.73
C LEU A 487 -38.59 13.87 14.69
N GLU A 488 -38.26 14.69 13.71
CA GLU A 488 -39.21 15.05 12.66
C GLU A 488 -39.23 14.02 11.52
N LEU A 489 -40.34 13.96 10.79
CA LEU A 489 -40.47 13.05 9.64
C LEU A 489 -39.41 13.31 8.56
N PRO A 490 -39.12 14.56 8.12
CA PRO A 490 -38.06 14.83 7.15
C PRO A 490 -36.69 14.29 7.57
N THR A 491 -36.34 14.42 8.86
CA THR A 491 -35.10 13.91 9.47
C THR A 491 -34.97 12.39 9.30
N LEU A 492 -36.07 11.68 9.56
CA LEU A 492 -36.16 10.23 9.38
C LEU A 492 -36.01 9.83 7.91
N LEU A 493 -36.71 10.53 7.01
CA LEU A 493 -36.67 10.26 5.57
C LEU A 493 -35.27 10.51 4.99
N ALA A 494 -34.59 11.58 5.39
CA ALA A 494 -33.23 11.89 4.98
C ALA A 494 -32.23 10.79 5.38
N SER A 495 -32.31 10.32 6.63
CA SER A 495 -31.43 9.26 7.15
C SER A 495 -31.70 7.91 6.48
N VAL A 496 -32.98 7.61 6.19
CA VAL A 496 -33.39 6.42 5.45
C VAL A 496 -32.89 6.47 4.00
N ALA A 497 -33.02 7.62 3.34
CA ALA A 497 -32.52 7.84 1.99
C ALA A 497 -31.00 7.67 1.91
N ALA A 498 -30.25 8.24 2.86
CA ALA A 498 -28.80 8.08 2.95
C ALA A 498 -28.39 6.61 3.18
N ALA A 499 -29.05 5.91 4.10
CA ALA A 499 -28.78 4.50 4.36
C ALA A 499 -29.08 3.62 3.14
N TRP A 500 -30.19 3.86 2.45
CA TRP A 500 -30.54 3.13 1.25
C TRP A 500 -29.60 3.45 0.08
N ALA A 501 -29.12 4.69 -0.01
CA ALA A 501 -28.11 5.13 -0.96
C ALA A 501 -26.75 4.43 -0.75
N LEU A 502 -26.43 4.06 0.48
CA LEU A 502 -25.25 3.28 0.89
C LEU A 502 -25.45 1.76 0.81
N ASP A 503 -26.51 1.31 0.11
CA ASP A 503 -26.88 -0.10 -0.07
C ASP A 503 -27.16 -0.87 1.24
N ILE A 504 -27.54 -0.15 2.32
CA ILE A 504 -28.04 -0.80 3.53
C ILE A 504 -29.42 -1.38 3.24
N THR A 505 -29.60 -2.67 3.52
CA THR A 505 -30.85 -3.37 3.19
C THR A 505 -32.06 -2.80 3.95
N PRO A 506 -33.26 -2.78 3.35
CA PRO A 506 -34.48 -2.30 4.02
C PRO A 506 -34.75 -2.98 5.38
N GLN A 507 -34.39 -4.26 5.53
CA GLN A 507 -34.52 -5.00 6.77
C GLN A 507 -33.60 -4.46 7.87
N LEU A 508 -32.34 -4.15 7.53
CA LEU A 508 -31.39 -3.54 8.46
C LEU A 508 -31.78 -2.12 8.82
N ILE A 509 -32.26 -1.31 7.85
CA ILE A 509 -32.77 0.03 8.13
C ILE A 509 -33.92 -0.05 9.13
N ARG A 510 -34.92 -0.91 8.88
CA ARG A 510 -36.05 -1.12 9.79
C ARG A 510 -35.60 -1.57 11.18
N ALA A 511 -34.68 -2.53 11.27
CA ALA A 511 -34.17 -3.03 12.55
C ALA A 511 -33.38 -1.94 13.31
N GLY A 512 -32.58 -1.15 12.60
CA GLY A 512 -31.78 -0.10 13.20
C GLY A 512 -32.62 1.04 13.74
N LEU A 513 -33.62 1.50 12.98
CA LEU A 513 -34.54 2.52 13.46
C LEU A 513 -35.31 2.06 14.71
N LYS A 514 -35.67 0.77 14.82
CA LYS A 514 -36.32 0.23 16.02
C LYS A 514 -35.45 0.34 17.27
N ASN A 515 -34.14 0.11 17.12
CA ASN A 515 -33.19 0.03 18.24
C ASN A 515 -32.46 1.35 18.52
N PHE A 516 -32.66 2.39 17.70
CA PHE A 516 -32.00 3.68 17.89
C PHE A 516 -32.37 4.33 19.23
N GLY A 517 -31.37 4.80 19.97
CA GLY A 517 -31.56 5.43 21.28
C GLY A 517 -31.96 4.48 22.42
N GLN A 518 -32.03 3.17 22.19
CA GLN A 518 -32.26 2.21 23.27
C GLN A 518 -30.94 1.90 23.99
N THR A 519 -30.83 2.29 25.25
CA THR A 519 -29.77 1.80 26.13
C THR A 519 -30.04 0.32 26.42
N PRO A 520 -29.09 -0.62 26.25
CA PRO A 520 -29.30 -1.99 26.67
C PRO A 520 -29.68 -1.99 28.16
N SER A 521 -30.86 -2.51 28.49
CA SER A 521 -31.34 -2.54 29.86
C SER A 521 -30.34 -3.31 30.73
N ALA A 522 -29.81 -2.65 31.76
CA ALA A 522 -29.01 -3.29 32.78
C ALA A 522 -29.89 -4.23 33.64
N THR A 523 -30.23 -5.40 33.11
CA THR A 523 -30.99 -6.43 33.84
C THR A 523 -30.61 -7.83 33.38
N SER A 524 -29.59 -8.39 34.03
CA SER A 524 -29.69 -9.69 34.73
C SER A 524 -28.47 -9.82 35.65
N PRO A 525 -28.63 -10.00 36.97
CA PRO A 525 -27.50 -10.32 37.83
C PRO A 525 -26.98 -11.70 37.43
N ASN A 526 -25.68 -11.81 37.14
CA ASN A 526 -25.03 -13.10 36.97
C ASN A 526 -25.41 -14.00 38.15
N PRO A 527 -25.88 -15.24 37.93
CA PRO A 527 -26.03 -16.16 39.03
C PRO A 527 -24.64 -16.37 39.62
N THR A 528 -24.51 -16.06 40.90
CA THR A 528 -23.36 -16.40 41.74
C THR A 528 -23.01 -17.87 41.53
N VAL A 529 -21.90 -18.15 40.86
CA VAL A 529 -21.27 -19.47 40.93
C VAL A 529 -20.42 -19.44 42.18
N SER A 530 -20.96 -20.04 43.25
CA SER A 530 -20.21 -20.47 44.41
C SER A 530 -19.43 -21.74 44.09
N ALA A 531 -18.15 -21.74 44.49
CA ALA A 531 -17.20 -22.83 44.73
C ALA A 531 -15.92 -22.69 43.91
#